data_AF-A0A6I4T3E8-F1
#
_entry.id   AF-A0A6I4T3E8-F1
#
_cell.length_a   1.000
_cell.length_b   1.000
_cell.length_c   1.000
_cell.angle_alpha   90.00
_cell.angle_beta   90.00
_cell.angle_gamma   90.00
#
_symmetry.space_group_name_H-M   'P 1'
#
loop_
_entity.id
_entity.type
_entity.pdbx_description
1 polymer ?
#
loop_
_entity_poly.entity_id
_entity_poly.type
_entity_poly.pdbx_seq_one_letter_code
_entity_poly.pdbx_strand_id
1 'polypeptide(L)' 'MRISASFCREQEASHTEKAPNEPLEQRRRFALTASKAWGVEAIFAEKRELKQNPLDKRDAEIALEFANEGATGAAA' A
#
# COMPACT_ATOMS: atom_id res chain seq x y z
N MET A 1 4.97 -2.13 -9.88
CA MET A 1 3.71 -1.69 -9.25
C MET A 1 3.69 -2.22 -7.83
N ARG A 2 3.60 -1.35 -6.81
CA ARG A 2 3.52 -1.76 -5.39
C ARG A 2 2.05 -1.76 -4.99
N ILE A 3 1.59 -2.81 -4.33
CA ILE A 3 0.18 -2.91 -3.89
C ILE A 3 0.02 -2.06 -2.62
N SER A 4 -0.95 -1.14 -2.63
CA SER A 4 -1.24 -0.29 -1.48
C SER A 4 -2.03 -1.03 -0.42
N ALA A 5 -1.99 -0.51 0.81
CA ALA A 5 -2.83 -1.01 1.91
C ALA A 5 -4.33 -0.94 1.55
N SER A 6 -4.77 0.16 0.94
CA SER A 6 -6.16 0.36 0.52
C SER A 6 -6.63 -0.72 -0.45
N PHE A 7 -5.83 -1.05 -1.46
CA PHE A 7 -6.17 -2.09 -2.43
C PHE A 7 -6.29 -3.47 -1.76
N CYS A 8 -5.38 -3.81 -0.85
CA CYS A 8 -5.48 -5.07 -0.10
C CYS A 8 -6.76 -5.14 0.74
N ARG A 9 -7.17 -4.03 1.37
CA ARG A 9 -8.43 -3.95 2.14
C ARG A 9 -9.67 -4.07 1.26
N GLU A 10 -9.66 -3.46 0.07
CA GLU A 10 -10.74 -3.61 -0.91
C GLU A 10 -10.89 -5.08 -1.36
N GLN A 11 -9.77 -5.78 -1.56
CA GLN A 11 -9.82 -7.20 -1.92
C GLN A 11 -10.28 -8.10 -0.77
N GLU A 12 -9.83 -7.83 0.46
CA GLU A 12 -10.33 -8.49 1.67
C GLU A 12 -11.85 -8.38 1.77
N ALA A 13 -12.39 -7.16 1.63
CA ALA A 13 -13.83 -6.91 1.64
C ALA A 13 -14.55 -7.65 0.50
N SER A 14 -14.04 -7.53 -0.74
CA SER A 14 -14.65 -8.17 -1.91
C SER A 14 -14.75 -9.69 -1.76
N HIS A 15 -13.70 -10.33 -1.26
CA HIS A 15 -13.70 -11.79 -1.05
C HIS A 15 -14.60 -12.21 0.11
N THR A 16 -14.71 -11.38 1.15
CA THR A 16 -15.61 -11.60 2.28
C THR A 16 -17.08 -11.53 1.84
N GLU A 17 -17.44 -10.56 1.01
CA GLU A 17 -18.79 -10.42 0.45
C GLU A 17 -19.14 -11.51 -0.57
N LYS A 18 -18.14 -12.00 -1.32
CA LYS A 18 -18.33 -13.11 -2.26
C LYS A 18 -18.57 -14.45 -1.56
N ALA A 19 -17.89 -14.71 -0.44
CA ALA A 19 -17.97 -15.99 0.26
C ALA A 19 -19.39 -16.51 0.57
N PRO A 20 -20.35 -15.73 1.09
CA PRO A 20 -21.72 -16.21 1.33
C PRO A 20 -22.51 -16.47 0.05
N ASN A 21 -22.18 -15.76 -1.04
CA ASN A 21 -22.88 -15.85 -2.33
C ASN A 21 -22.42 -17.04 -3.19
N GLU A 22 -21.34 -17.71 -2.79
CA GLU A 22 -20.81 -18.86 -3.52
C GLU A 22 -21.67 -20.12 -3.26
N PRO A 23 -22.14 -20.85 -4.29
CA PRO A 23 -23.01 -22.02 -4.11
C PRO A 23 -22.24 -23.25 -3.63
N LEU A 24 -20.97 -23.38 -4.04
CA LEU A 24 -20.13 -24.54 -3.69
C LEU A 24 -19.36 -24.26 -2.40
N GLU A 25 -19.46 -25.15 -1.44
CA GLU A 25 -18.78 -25.02 -0.14
C GLU A 25 -17.26 -24.84 -0.32
N GLN A 26 -16.66 -25.57 -1.25
CA GLN A 26 -15.24 -25.46 -1.57
C GLN A 26 -14.87 -24.03 -2.02
N ARG A 27 -15.72 -23.39 -2.84
CA ARG A 27 -15.52 -22.01 -3.30
C ARG A 27 -15.70 -21.01 -2.16
N ARG A 28 -16.66 -21.24 -1.24
CA ARG A 28 -16.78 -20.44 -0.01
C ARG A 28 -15.48 -20.47 0.80
N ARG A 29 -14.92 -21.67 1.01
CA ARG A 29 -13.66 -21.86 1.75
C ARG A 29 -12.49 -21.14 1.07
N PHE A 30 -12.39 -21.19 -0.26
CA PHE A 30 -11.37 -20.46 -1.01
C PHE A 30 -11.55 -18.94 -0.90
N ALA A 31 -12.77 -18.42 -1.03
CA ALA A 31 -13.04 -16.99 -0.90
C ALA A 31 -12.69 -16.48 0.51
N LEU A 32 -13.04 -17.22 1.57
CA LEU A 32 -12.65 -16.86 2.94
C LEU A 32 -11.14 -16.92 3.16
N THR A 33 -10.47 -17.91 2.58
CA THR A 33 -9.01 -18.03 2.66
C THR A 33 -8.33 -16.86 1.95
N ALA A 34 -8.82 -16.49 0.76
CA ALA A 34 -8.32 -15.36 0.00
C ALA A 34 -8.53 -14.04 0.77
N SER A 35 -9.72 -13.83 1.36
CA SER A 35 -9.99 -12.67 2.21
C SER A 35 -8.97 -12.54 3.34
N LYS A 36 -8.70 -13.63 4.08
CA LYS A 36 -7.69 -13.64 5.15
C LYS A 36 -6.28 -13.34 4.64
N ALA A 37 -5.89 -13.88 3.49
CA ALA A 37 -4.59 -13.61 2.90
C ALA A 37 -4.43 -12.14 2.52
N TRP A 38 -5.48 -11.53 1.94
CA TRP A 38 -5.51 -10.11 1.64
C TRP A 38 -5.46 -9.23 2.89
N GLY A 39 -6.15 -9.60 3.97
CA GLY A 39 -6.06 -8.89 5.25
C GLY A 39 -4.65 -8.90 5.86
N VAL A 40 -3.93 -10.03 5.73
CA VAL A 40 -2.52 -10.13 6.14
C VAL A 40 -1.62 -9.23 5.27
N GLU A 41 -1.82 -9.25 3.95
CA GLU A 41 -1.04 -8.41 3.03
C GLU A 41 -1.31 -6.91 3.26
N ALA A 42 -2.54 -6.54 3.62
CA ALA A 42 -2.89 -5.17 4.00
C ALA A 42 -2.05 -4.68 5.18
N ILE A 43 -1.92 -5.48 6.23
CA ILE A 43 -1.08 -5.15 7.40
C ILE A 43 0.39 -4.96 6.98
N PHE A 44 0.91 -5.80 6.07
CA PHE A 44 2.27 -5.64 5.58
C PHE A 44 2.43 -4.42 4.67
N ALA A 45 1.42 -4.08 3.86
CA ALA A 45 1.39 -2.88 3.05
C ALA A 45 1.36 -1.61 3.91
N GLU A 46 0.48 -1.55 4.93
CA GLU A 46 0.42 -0.45 5.91
C GLU A 46 1.78 -0.23 6.58
N LYS A 47 2.44 -1.32 7.03
CA LYS A 47 3.79 -1.24 7.62
C LYS A 47 4.85 -0.74 6.64
N ARG A 48 4.74 -1.09 5.35
CA ARG A 48 5.69 -0.62 4.32
C ARG A 48 5.48 0.86 4.03
N GLU A 49 4.24 1.29 3.87
CA GLU A 49 3.87 2.70 3.64
C GLU A 49 4.34 3.59 4.81
N LEU A 50 4.10 3.17 6.07
CA LEU A 50 4.60 3.88 7.25
C LEU A 50 6.13 4.01 7.30
N LYS A 51 6.85 3.02 6.78
CA LYS A 51 8.31 3.01 6.70
C LYS A 51 8.89 3.81 5.53
N GLN A 52 8.08 4.22 4.55
CA GLN A 52 8.56 5.10 3.48
C GLN A 52 8.68 6.56 3.94
N ASN A 53 7.81 7.01 4.84
CA ASN A 53 7.79 8.40 5.33
C ASN A 53 9.14 8.95 5.86
N PRO A 54 9.99 8.20 6.58
CA PRO A 54 11.23 8.76 7.12
C PRO A 54 12.33 9.02 6.07
N LEU A 55 12.44 8.14 5.07
CA LEU A 55 13.41 8.27 3.97
C LEU A 55 12.94 9.30 2.94
N ASP A 56 11.65 9.29 2.60
CA ASP A 56 11.07 10.28 1.67
C ASP A 56 11.21 11.71 2.20
N LYS A 57 11.17 11.91 3.53
CA LYS A 57 11.41 13.23 4.13
C LYS A 57 12.86 13.70 3.96
N ARG A 58 13.83 12.81 4.23
CA ARG A 58 15.27 13.11 4.06
C ARG A 58 15.60 13.39 2.59
N ASP A 59 15.05 12.58 1.68
CA ASP A 59 15.25 12.76 0.25
C ASP A 59 14.58 14.06 -0.25
N ALA A 60 13.43 14.43 0.31
CA ALA A 60 12.79 15.73 0.03
C ALA A 60 13.59 16.91 0.58
N GLU A 61 14.16 16.80 1.78
CA GLU A 61 15.05 17.80 2.38
C GLU A 61 16.31 18.00 1.50
N ILE A 62 16.91 16.91 1.03
CA ILE A 62 18.08 16.95 0.13
C ILE A 62 17.71 17.55 -1.23
N ALA A 63 16.58 17.15 -1.82
CA ALA A 63 16.12 17.71 -3.09
C ALA A 63 15.84 19.23 -3.00
N LEU A 64 15.34 19.69 -1.84
CA LEU A 64 15.14 21.10 -1.56
C LEU A 64 16.47 21.87 -1.43
N GLU A 65 17.48 21.28 -0.78
CA GLU A 65 18.82 21.84 -0.67
C GLU A 65 19.43 22.07 -2.07
N PHE A 66 19.42 21.04 -2.93
CA PHE A 66 19.92 21.16 -4.31
C PHE A 66 19.16 22.22 -5.14
N ALA A 67 17.84 22.30 -4.99
CA ALA A 67 17.04 23.31 -5.70
C ALA A 67 17.39 24.74 -5.27
N ASN A 68 17.60 24.95 -3.96
CA ASN A 68 18.00 26.25 -3.41
C ASN A 68 19.42 26.63 -3.86
N GLU A 69 20.37 25.69 -3.85
CA GLU A 69 21.73 25.92 -4.34
C GLU A 69 21.74 26.33 -5.82
N GLY A 70 20.97 25.64 -6.67
CA GLY A 70 20.82 25.97 -8.09
C GLY A 70 20.21 27.35 -8.34
N ALA A 71 19.21 27.75 -7.52
CA ALA A 71 18.62 29.08 -7.61
C ALA A 71 19.60 30.19 -7.18
N THR A 72 20.40 29.95 -6.13
CA THR A 72 21.42 30.91 -5.69
C THR A 72 22.62 30.99 -6.63
N GLY A 73 23.02 29.88 -7.26
CA GLY A 73 24.12 29.84 -8.22
C GLY A 73 23.78 30.45 -9.59
N ALA A 74 22.50 30.51 -9.96
CA ALA A 74 22.03 31.16 -11.19
C ALA A 74 21.79 32.67 -11.05
N ALA A 75 21.81 33.21 -9.83
CA ALA A 75 21.58 34.61 -9.52
C ALA A 75 22.87 35.42 -9.23
N ALA A 76 24.04 34.80 -9.40
CA ALA A 76 25.37 35.42 -9.28
C ALA A 76 26.05 35.52 -10.66
#